data_AF-A0A1V6BQX3-F1
#
_entry.id   AF-A0A1V6BQX3-F1
#
_cell.length_a   1.000
_cell.length_b   1.000
_cell.length_c   1.000
_cell.angle_alpha   90.00
_cell.angle_beta   90.00
_cell.angle_gamma   90.00
#
_symmetry.space_group_name_H-M   'P 1'
#
loop_
_entity.id
_entity.type
_entity.pdbx_description
1 polymer ?
#
loop_
_entity_poly.entity_id
_entity_poly.type
_entity_poly.pdbx_seq_one_letter_code
_entity_poly.pdbx_strand_id
1 'polypeptide(L)' 'MKTKIKIDNGAYKLTIPISDAYENINIRNFIDYIKAEQILNKSQASDDFIQKLSDEVKETWRLTNKDKFI' A
#
# COMPACT_ATOMS: atom_id res chain seq x y z
N MET A 1 -10.15 24.74 -2.94
CA MET A 1 -9.39 24.75 -4.22
C MET A 1 -9.86 23.55 -5.03
N LYS A 2 -9.90 23.58 -6.36
CA LYS A 2 -10.29 22.39 -7.15
C LYS A 2 -9.05 21.60 -7.55
N THR A 3 -9.17 20.28 -7.71
CA THR A 3 -8.14 19.41 -8.32
C THR A 3 -7.68 19.98 -9.66
N LYS A 4 -6.36 20.11 -9.87
CA LYS A 4 -5.78 20.62 -11.11
C LYS A 4 -4.82 19.59 -11.70
N ILE A 5 -4.96 19.36 -13.01
CA ILE A 5 -4.01 18.60 -13.81
C ILE A 5 -3.11 19.60 -14.51
N LYS A 6 -1.79 19.41 -14.42
CA LYS A 6 -0.78 20.17 -15.16
C LYS A 6 0.19 19.20 -15.82
N ILE A 7 0.82 19.61 -16.90
CA ILE A 7 1.95 18.88 -17.49
C ILE A 7 3.23 19.59 -17.02
N ASP A 8 4.15 18.84 -16.43
CA ASP A 8 5.40 19.33 -15.87
C ASP A 8 6.52 18.37 -16.32
N ASN A 9 7.52 18.88 -17.06
CA ASN A 9 8.61 18.09 -17.64
C ASN A 9 8.18 16.81 -18.39
N GLY A 10 7.13 16.90 -19.21
CA GLY A 10 6.64 15.76 -20.01
C GLY A 10 5.85 14.71 -19.21
N ALA A 11 5.64 14.91 -17.91
CA ALA A 11 4.81 14.05 -17.07
C ALA A 11 3.54 14.77 -16.60
N TYR A 12 2.46 14.00 -16.41
CA TYR A 12 1.23 14.52 -15.83
C TYR A 12 1.38 14.69 -14.32
N LYS A 13 1.18 15.92 -13.84
CA LYS A 13 1.20 16.29 -12.43
C LYS A 13 -0.21 16.59 -11.94
N LEU A 14 -0.69 15.74 -11.04
CA LEU A 14 -1.99 15.90 -10.39
C LEU A 14 -1.79 16.59 -9.04
N THR A 15 -2.41 17.77 -8.86
CA THR A 15 -2.43 18.47 -7.56
C THR A 15 -3.81 18.33 -6.94
N ILE A 16 -3.88 17.57 -5.85
CA ILE A 16 -5.10 17.32 -5.10
C ILE A 16 -5.04 18.10 -3.78
N PRO A 17 -6.00 19.01 -3.50
CA PRO A 17 -6.14 19.65 -2.20
C PRO A 17 -6.41 18.60 -1.10
N ILE A 18 -5.78 18.77 0.07
CA ILE A 18 -5.97 17.83 1.20
C ILE A 18 -7.44 17.73 1.60
N SER A 19 -8.20 18.83 1.59
CA SER A 19 -9.64 18.85 1.83
C SER A 19 -10.39 17.87 0.94
N ASP A 20 -10.10 17.88 -0.36
CA ASP A 20 -10.80 17.06 -1.36
C ASP A 20 -10.43 15.57 -1.21
N ALA A 21 -9.20 15.28 -0.75
CA ALA A 21 -8.79 13.91 -0.41
C ALA A 21 -9.49 13.36 0.85
N TYR A 22 -9.89 14.23 1.78
CA TYR A 22 -10.71 13.83 2.92
C TYR A 22 -12.20 13.77 2.59
N GLU A 23 -12.73 14.67 1.77
CA GLU A 23 -14.16 14.72 1.46
C GLU A 23 -14.58 13.69 0.41
N ASN A 24 -13.70 13.30 -0.51
CA ASN A 24 -14.02 12.38 -1.60
C ASN A 24 -13.33 11.02 -1.42
N ILE A 25 -14.12 9.99 -1.11
CA ILE A 25 -13.64 8.63 -0.89
C ILE A 25 -12.89 8.04 -2.11
N ASN A 26 -13.29 8.39 -3.33
CA ASN A 26 -12.63 7.88 -4.54
C ASN A 26 -11.23 8.46 -4.70
N ILE A 27 -11.06 9.75 -4.38
CA ILE A 27 -9.76 10.41 -4.39
C ILE A 27 -8.85 9.82 -3.30
N ARG A 28 -9.41 9.56 -2.12
CA ARG A 28 -8.67 8.92 -1.03
C ARG A 28 -8.17 7.53 -1.41
N ASN A 29 -9.06 6.68 -1.91
CA ASN A 29 -8.71 5.32 -2.34
C ASN A 29 -7.65 5.33 -3.45
N PHE A 30 -7.72 6.29 -4.38
CA PHE A 30 -6.71 6.46 -5.42
C PHE A 30 -5.34 6.83 -4.83
N ILE A 31 -5.28 7.77 -3.88
CA ILE A 31 -4.02 8.14 -3.21
C ILE A 31 -3.45 6.96 -2.43
N ASP A 32 -4.29 6.22 -1.72
CA ASP A 32 -3.86 5.06 -0.92
C ASP A 32 -3.33 3.94 -1.81
N TYR A 33 -3.98 3.68 -2.95
CA TYR A 33 -3.48 2.75 -3.96
C TYR A 33 -2.10 3.15 -4.48
N ILE A 34 -1.90 4.41 -4.88
CA ILE A 34 -0.61 4.89 -5.37
C ILE A 34 0.47 4.78 -4.29
N LYS A 35 0.15 5.06 -3.02
CA LYS A 35 1.10 4.88 -1.91
C LYS A 35 1.45 3.40 -1.69
N ALA A 36 0.47 2.50 -1.73
CA ALA A 36 0.72 1.07 -1.60
C ALA A 36 1.62 0.56 -2.74
N GLU A 37 1.33 0.93 -3.98
CA GLU A 37 2.17 0.64 -5.15
C GLU A 37 3.59 1.20 -5.01
N GLN A 38 3.75 2.42 -4.51
CA GLN A 38 5.08 2.99 -4.27
C GLN A 38 5.84 2.27 -3.18
N ILE A 39 5.16 1.80 -2.13
CA ILE A 39 5.77 1.01 -1.05
C ILE A 39 6.19 -0.35 -1.61
N LEU A 40 5.35 -1.01 -2.40
CA LEU A 40 5.67 -2.28 -3.06
C LEU A 40 6.85 -2.13 -4.01
N ASN A 41 6.84 -1.12 -4.87
CA ASN A 41 7.93 -0.85 -5.83
C ASN A 41 9.23 -0.39 -5.16
N LYS A 42 9.17 0.24 -3.97
CA LYS A 42 10.35 0.58 -3.15
C LYS A 42 10.76 -0.53 -2.20
N SER A 43 9.95 -1.56 -2.03
CA SER A 43 10.27 -2.71 -1.21
C SER A 43 11.45 -3.44 -1.87
N GLN A 44 12.65 -3.21 -1.34
CA GLN A 44 13.85 -3.97 -1.68
C GLN A 44 13.83 -5.40 -1.11
N ALA A 45 12.73 -5.80 -0.48
CA ALA A 45 12.55 -7.17 -0.04
C ALA A 45 12.48 -8.06 -1.28
N SER A 46 13.45 -8.95 -1.42
CA SER A 46 13.36 -10.02 -2.40
C SER A 46 12.11 -10.87 -2.10
N ASP A 47 11.57 -11.51 -3.13
CA ASP A 47 10.46 -12.45 -2.98
C ASP A 47 10.78 -13.53 -1.92
N ASP A 48 12.04 -13.93 -1.80
CA ASP A 48 12.55 -14.82 -0.76
C ASP A 48 12.36 -14.28 0.68
N PHE A 49 12.52 -12.97 0.88
CA PHE A 49 12.33 -12.34 2.19
C PHE A 49 10.84 -12.27 2.57
N ILE A 50 9.97 -11.98 1.59
CA ILE A 50 8.52 -12.01 1.77
C ILE A 50 8.06 -13.43 2.09
N GLN A 51 8.60 -14.42 1.39
CA GLN A 51 8.29 -15.83 1.60
C GLN A 51 8.72 -16.29 3.00
N LYS A 52 9.93 -15.93 3.44
CA LYS A 52 10.41 -16.21 4.80
C LYS A 52 9.51 -15.60 5.88
N LEU A 53 9.13 -14.33 5.75
CA LEU A 53 8.20 -13.69 6.67
C LEU A 53 6.85 -14.39 6.70
N SER A 54 6.33 -14.79 5.53
CA SER A 54 5.07 -15.54 5.47
C SER A 54 5.17 -16.89 6.18
N ASP A 55 6.29 -17.57 6.07
CA ASP A 55 6.49 -18.89 6.67
C ASP A 55 6.69 -18.82 8.18
N GLU A 56 7.44 -17.82 8.68
CA GLU A 56 7.58 -17.53 10.11
C GLU A 56 6.21 -17.23 10.77
N VAL A 57 5.37 -16.43 10.11
CA VAL A 57 4.03 -16.11 10.62
C VAL A 57 3.13 -17.35 10.65
N LYS A 58 3.18 -18.19 9.61
CA LYS A 58 2.42 -19.46 9.57
C LYS A 58 2.87 -20.42 10.66
N GLU A 59 4.17 -20.55 10.87
CA GLU A 59 4.74 -21.43 11.89
C GLU A 59 4.35 -20.94 13.30
N THR A 60 4.46 -19.63 13.55
CA THR A 60 4.05 -19.00 14.81
C THR A 60 2.55 -19.21 15.08
N TRP A 61 1.70 -19.03 14.07
CA TRP A 61 0.27 -19.27 14.19
C TRP A 61 -0.03 -20.75 14.48
N ARG A 62 0.66 -21.66 13.79
CA ARG A 62 0.52 -23.10 13.98
C ARG A 62 0.94 -23.53 15.38
N LEU A 63 2.06 -23.02 15.89
CA LEU A 63 2.53 -23.32 17.25
C LEU A 63 1.55 -22.78 18.30
N THR A 64 1.06 -21.55 18.13
CA THR A 64 0.13 -20.91 19.06
C THR A 64 -1.25 -21.57 19.09
N ASN A 65 -1.71 -22.12 17.97
CA ASN A 65 -3.04 -22.75 17.88
C ASN A 65 -2.99 -24.27 17.90
N LYS A 66 -1.81 -24.87 18.13
CA LYS A 66 -1.61 -26.32 18.11
C LYS A 66 -2.53 -27.02 19.10
N ASP A 67 -2.73 -26.44 20.28
CA ASP A 67 -3.55 -26.97 21.37
C ASP A 67 -5.07 -26.95 21.07
N LYS A 68 -5.51 -26.27 20.02
CA LYS A 68 -6.92 -26.26 19.58
C LYS A 68 -7.27 -27.40 18.64
N PHE A 69 -6.27 -28.15 18.17
CA PHE A 69 -6.42 -29.22 17.18
C PHE A 69 -5.94 -30.59 17.69
N ILE A 70 -5.70 -30.72 19.00
CA ILE A 70 -5.42 -31.99 19.69
C ILE A 70 -6.65 -32.38 20.50
#